data_AF-A0A1B2I625-F1
#
_entry.id   AF-A0A1B2I625-F1
#
_cell.length_a   1.000
_cell.length_b   1.000
_cell.length_c   1.000
_cell.angle_alpha   90.00
_cell.angle_beta   90.00
_cell.angle_gamma   90.00
#
_symmetry.space_group_name_H-M   'P 1'
#
loop_
_entity.id
_entity.type
_entity.pdbx_description
1 polymer ?
#
loop_
_entity_poly.entity_id
_entity_poly.type
_entity_poly.pdbx_seq_one_letter_code
_entity_poly.pdbx_strand_id
1 'polypeptide(L)' 'MKKEYPANKRYTQSEFVKIARELGWTVTESRGKGSHYWASKEGQRGFPIPYKISIGVDQAIKKALGLK' A
#
# COMPACT_ATOMS: atom_id res chain seq x y z
N MET A 1 -7.99 -1.53 -19.52
CA MET A 1 -6.52 -1.52 -19.41
C MET A 1 -6.12 -2.07 -18.06
N LYS A 2 -5.42 -3.22 -17.99
CA LYS A 2 -4.77 -3.65 -16.74
C LYS A 2 -3.60 -2.71 -16.51
N LYS A 3 -3.63 -1.89 -15.46
CA LYS A 3 -2.48 -1.04 -15.12
C LYS A 3 -1.36 -1.93 -14.63
N GLU A 4 -0.22 -1.87 -15.30
CA GLU A 4 1.00 -2.55 -14.85
C GLU A 4 1.73 -1.65 -13.84
N TYR A 5 2.06 -2.22 -12.69
CA TYR A 5 2.77 -1.55 -11.62
C TYR A 5 4.17 -2.14 -11.52
N PRO A 6 5.19 -1.51 -12.13
CA PRO A 6 6.55 -2.06 -12.16
C PRO A 6 7.17 -2.14 -10.76
N ALA A 7 7.61 -3.33 -10.33
CA ALA A 7 8.21 -3.50 -9.01
C ALA A 7 9.53 -2.76 -8.80
N ASN A 8 10.22 -2.37 -9.87
CA ASN A 8 11.45 -1.57 -9.78
C ASN A 8 11.18 -0.10 -9.44
N LYS A 9 9.93 0.37 -9.56
CA LYS A 9 9.57 1.76 -9.25
C LYS A 9 9.38 1.95 -7.74
N ARG A 10 9.95 3.03 -7.19
CA ARG A 10 9.60 3.50 -5.84
C ARG A 10 8.25 4.19 -5.86
N TYR A 11 7.35 3.78 -4.97
CA TYR A 11 6.06 4.43 -4.85
C TYR A 11 5.99 5.28 -3.59
N THR A 12 5.34 6.43 -3.72
CA THR A 12 4.96 7.29 -2.60
C THR A 12 3.79 6.69 -1.82
N GLN A 13 3.52 7.21 -0.62
CA GLN A 13 2.34 6.81 0.16
C GLN A 13 1.04 6.97 -0.65
N SER A 14 0.85 8.12 -1.30
CA SER A 14 -0.35 8.41 -2.09
C SER A 14 -0.52 7.45 -3.27
N GLU A 15 0.59 7.06 -3.92
CA GLU A 15 0.56 6.04 -4.97
C GLU A 15 0.17 4.68 -4.40
N PHE A 16 0.74 4.24 -3.28
CA PHE A 16 0.34 2.97 -2.66
C PHE A 16 -1.11 2.95 -2.21
N VAL A 17 -1.63 4.06 -1.65
CA VAL A 17 -3.04 4.19 -1.31
C VAL A 17 -3.92 4.02 -2.55
N LYS A 18 -3.55 4.66 -3.66
CA LYS A 18 -4.25 4.54 -4.93
C LYS A 18 -4.20 3.11 -5.47
N ILE A 19 -3.01 2.50 -5.51
CA ILE A 19 -2.81 1.13 -5.98
C ILE A 19 -3.61 0.14 -5.12
N ALA A 20 -3.55 0.26 -3.81
CA ALA A 20 -4.30 -0.59 -2.89
C ALA A 20 -5.81 -0.50 -3.17
N ARG A 21 -6.37 0.71 -3.30
CA ARG A 21 -7.78 0.91 -3.66
C ARG A 21 -8.13 0.30 -5.01
N GLU A 22 -7.28 0.48 -6.02
CA GLU A 22 -7.49 -0.11 -7.35
C GLU A 22 -7.42 -1.64 -7.35
N LEU A 23 -6.64 -2.24 -6.43
CA LEU A 23 -6.56 -3.68 -6.20
C LEU A 23 -7.67 -4.22 -5.27
N GLY A 24 -8.65 -3.38 -4.93
CA GLY A 24 -9.80 -3.74 -4.11
C GLY A 24 -9.49 -3.85 -2.62
N TRP A 25 -8.48 -3.13 -2.14
CA TRP A 25 -8.26 -2.93 -0.70
C TRP A 25 -9.03 -1.72 -0.21
N THR A 26 -9.63 -1.85 0.97
CA THR A 26 -10.18 -0.72 1.70
C THR A 26 -9.04 -0.01 2.41
N VAL A 27 -8.90 1.29 2.17
CA VAL A 27 -7.82 2.08 2.77
C VAL A 27 -8.42 3.20 3.61
N THR A 28 -8.25 3.11 4.92
CA THR A 28 -8.74 4.09 5.91
C THR A 28 -7.58 4.86 6.51
N GLU A 29 -7.81 6.11 6.90
CA GLU A 29 -6.83 6.85 7.70
C GLU A 29 -6.78 6.25 9.11
N SER A 30 -5.57 5.96 9.57
CA SER A 30 -5.36 5.58 10.97
C SER A 30 -5.64 6.80 11.85
N ARG A 31 -6.44 6.63 12.90
CA ARG A 31 -6.78 7.69 13.88
C ARG A 31 -5.61 8.07 14.82
N GLY A 32 -4.40 7.55 14.59
CA GLY A 32 -3.22 7.81 15.41
C GLY A 32 -2.42 9.04 14.97
N LYS A 33 -1.54 9.57 15.85
CA LYS A 33 -0.65 10.73 15.61
C LYS A 33 0.39 10.57 14.49
N GLY A 34 0.34 9.48 13.72
CA GLY A 34 1.19 9.28 12.55
C GLY A 34 0.28 9.18 11.34
N SER A 35 0.52 10.00 10.31
CA SER A 35 -0.21 10.06 9.04
C SER A 35 -0.12 8.75 8.25
N HIS A 36 -0.56 7.64 8.82
CA HIS A 36 -0.54 6.30 8.27
C HIS A 36 -1.92 5.96 7.77
N TYR A 37 -1.98 5.31 6.61
CA TYR A 37 -3.20 4.64 6.17
C TYR A 37 -3.15 3.17 6.61
N TRP A 38 -4.32 2.58 6.81
CA TRP A 38 -4.47 1.15 7.03
C TRP A 38 -5.16 0.52 5.83
N ALA A 39 -4.50 -0.43 5.17
CA ALA A 39 -5.08 -1.20 4.09
C ALA A 39 -5.63 -2.53 4.63
N SER A 40 -6.90 -2.81 4.38
CA SER A 40 -7.56 -4.06 4.74
C SER A 40 -8.34 -4.63 3.55
N LYS A 41 -8.40 -5.96 3.48
CA LYS A 41 -9.16 -6.70 2.47
C LYS A 41 -9.65 -7.99 3.10
N GLU A 42 -10.89 -8.36 2.83
CA GLU A 42 -11.48 -9.58 3.39
C GLU A 42 -10.66 -10.81 3.00
N GLY A 43 -10.42 -11.70 3.97
CA GLY A 43 -9.57 -12.89 3.78
C GLY A 43 -8.08 -12.63 3.64
N GLN A 44 -7.60 -11.38 3.73
CA GLN A 44 -6.17 -11.04 3.72
C GLN A 44 -5.74 -10.30 4.98
N ARG A 45 -4.47 -10.45 5.36
CA ARG A 45 -3.89 -9.72 6.49
C ARG A 45 -3.75 -8.24 6.11
N GLY A 46 -4.38 -7.37 6.89
CA GLY A 46 -4.22 -5.92 6.73
C GLY A 46 -2.79 -5.45 7.05
N PHE A 47 -2.39 -4.33 6.46
CA PHE A 47 -1.06 -3.75 6.63
C PHE A 47 -1.10 -2.22 6.64
N PRO A 48 -0.15 -1.56 7.31
CA PRO A 48 -0.05 -0.11 7.31
C PRO A 48 0.65 0.40 6.06
N ILE A 49 0.22 1.56 5.57
CA ILE A 49 0.91 2.36 4.55
C ILE A 49 1.39 3.66 5.22
N PRO A 50 2.64 3.71 5.69
CA PRO A 50 3.17 4.85 6.41
C PRO A 50 3.50 6.02 5.49
N TYR A 51 3.61 7.23 6.05
CA TYR A 51 3.95 8.44 5.31
C TYR A 51 5.38 8.39 4.76
N LYS A 52 6.34 8.00 5.61
CA LYS A 52 7.73 7.76 5.20
C LYS A 52 7.89 6.28 4.84
N ILE A 53 8.30 6.04 3.60
CA ILE A 53 8.48 4.69 3.06
C ILE A 53 9.98 4.43 2.90
N SER A 54 10.52 3.63 3.81
CA SER A 54 11.88 3.12 3.69
C SER A 54 11.94 1.99 2.65
N ILE A 55 13.15 1.54 2.30
CA ILE A 55 13.36 0.45 1.33
C ILE A 55 12.65 -0.85 1.74
N GLY A 56 12.81 -1.27 2.98
CA GLY A 56 12.16 -2.49 3.47
C GLY A 56 10.63 -2.37 3.49
N VAL A 57 10.10 -1.18 3.80
CA VAL A 57 8.66 -0.93 3.81
C VAL A 57 8.08 -0.95 2.40
N ASP A 58 8.73 -0.31 1.42
CA ASP A 58 8.33 -0.34 0.01
C ASP A 58 8.21 -1.79 -0.49
N GLN A 59 9.21 -2.62 -0.23
CA GLN A 59 9.20 -4.04 -0.60
C GLN A 59 8.11 -4.83 0.11
N ALA A 60 7.88 -4.57 1.40
CA ALA A 60 6.84 -5.24 2.17
C ALA A 60 5.43 -4.90 1.63
N ILE A 61 5.17 -3.64 1.32
CA ILE A 61 3.89 -3.19 0.76
C ILE A 61 3.68 -3.77 -0.64
N LYS A 62 4.70 -3.74 -1.51
CA LYS A 62 4.65 -4.38 -2.83
C LYS A 62 4.30 -5.86 -2.74
N LYS A 63 4.96 -6.59 -1.85
CA LYS A 63 4.69 -8.01 -1.59
C LYS A 63 3.24 -8.23 -1.13
N ALA A 64 2.74 -7.40 -0.21
CA ALA A 64 1.37 -7.47 0.28
C ALA A 64 0.33 -7.18 -0.82
N LEU A 65 0.64 -6.25 -1.73
CA LEU A 65 -0.19 -5.90 -2.88
C LEU A 65 -0.02 -6.86 -4.08
N GLY A 66 0.91 -7.83 -4.00
CA GLY A 66 1.19 -8.76 -5.10
C GLY A 66 1.94 -8.14 -6.29
N LEU A 67 2.59 -7.00 -6.08
CA LEU A 67 3.47 -6.37 -7.06
C LEU A 67 4.82 -7.13 -7.07
N LYS A 68 5.13 -7.80 -8.18
CA LYS A 68 6.36 -8.59 -8.39
C LYS A 68 7.34 -7.86 -9.28
#